data_AF-A0A1H8B4J0-F1
#
_entry.id   AF-A0A1H8B4J0-F1
#
_cell.length_a   1.000
_cell.length_b   1.000
_cell.length_c   1.000
_cell.angle_alpha   90.00
_cell.angle_beta   90.00
_cell.angle_gamma   90.00
#
_symmetry.space_group_name_H-M   'P 1'
#
loop_
_entity.id
_entity.type
_entity.pdbx_description
1 polymer ?
#
loop_
_entity_poly.entity_id
_entity_poly.type
_entity_poly.pdbx_seq_one_letter_code
_entity_poly.pdbx_strand_id
1 'polypeptide(L)'
;MKYLTLIKEIQSDKLRDDELIDCLDIPHNFVLSNAIKKIVKKKLCNQDIVSKLEKISSLTAKENKLMGIYTVGHLAIAALYFLDHPISRDKYKELYINLSEWDKEIIEKLTTGDPFLD
;
A
#
# COMPACT_ATOMS: atom_id res chain seq x y z
N MET A 1 2.66 -13.70 -16.82
CA MET A 1 1.96 -12.47 -17.28
C MET A 1 2.96 -11.32 -17.33
N LYS A 2 2.89 -10.41 -18.32
CA LYS A 2 3.76 -9.22 -18.32
C LYS A 2 3.24 -8.22 -17.28
N TYR A 3 4.09 -7.70 -16.39
CA TYR A 3 3.67 -6.76 -15.33
C TYR A 3 2.91 -5.54 -15.85
N LEU A 4 3.27 -5.04 -17.04
CA LEU A 4 2.57 -3.94 -17.69
C LEU A 4 1.10 -4.27 -18.02
N THR A 5 0.80 -5.51 -18.41
CA THR A 5 -0.58 -5.94 -18.65
C THR A 5 -1.36 -5.99 -17.33
N LEU A 6 -0.76 -6.58 -16.30
CA LEU A 6 -1.38 -6.68 -14.97
C LEU A 6 -1.69 -5.30 -14.38
N ILE A 7 -0.75 -4.35 -14.46
CA ILE A 7 -0.96 -2.98 -13.98
C ILE A 7 -2.17 -2.34 -14.68
N LYS A 8 -2.30 -2.52 -16.00
CA LYS A 8 -3.47 -2.03 -16.75
C LYS A 8 -4.77 -2.68 -16.29
N GLU A 9 -4.75 -3.96 -15.97
CA GLU A 9 -5.92 -4.70 -15.46
C GLU A 9 -6.35 -4.19 -14.07
N ILE A 10 -5.39 -3.95 -13.16
CA ILE A 10 -5.65 -3.34 -11.84
C ILE A 10 -6.30 -1.95 -12.03
N GLN A 11 -5.71 -1.12 -12.90
CA GLN A 11 -6.19 0.24 -13.14
C GLN A 11 -7.60 0.26 -13.74
N SER A 12 -7.90 -0.68 -14.64
CA SER A 12 -9.15 -0.73 -15.41
C SER A 12 -10.30 -1.50 -14.73
N ASP A 13 -10.22 -1.80 -13.42
CA ASP A 13 -11.26 -2.55 -12.68
C ASP A 13 -11.59 -3.93 -13.28
N LYS A 14 -10.65 -4.56 -13.98
CA LYS A 14 -10.87 -5.88 -14.61
C LYS A 14 -10.67 -7.05 -13.67
N LEU A 15 -9.98 -6.83 -12.56
CA LEU A 15 -9.71 -7.83 -11.55
C LEU A 15 -10.85 -7.90 -10.53
N ARG A 16 -11.20 -9.11 -10.14
CA ARG A 16 -12.00 -9.38 -8.95
C ARG A 16 -11.21 -9.01 -7.69
N ASP A 17 -11.90 -8.90 -6.56
CA ASP A 17 -11.28 -8.48 -5.32
C ASP A 17 -10.25 -9.49 -4.80
N ASP A 18 -10.47 -10.80 -4.99
CA ASP A 18 -9.50 -11.85 -4.68
C ASP A 18 -8.23 -11.73 -5.54
N GLU A 19 -8.39 -11.55 -6.85
CA GLU A 19 -7.25 -11.35 -7.77
C GLU A 19 -6.47 -10.07 -7.46
N LEU A 20 -7.15 -9.03 -6.99
CA LEU A 20 -6.52 -7.79 -6.55
C LEU A 20 -5.71 -7.99 -5.25
N ILE A 21 -6.21 -8.80 -4.33
CA ILE A 21 -5.50 -9.15 -3.09
C ILE A 21 -4.28 -10.03 -3.38
N ASP A 22 -4.36 -10.92 -4.37
CA ASP A 22 -3.21 -11.73 -4.84
C ASP A 22 -2.10 -10.87 -5.43
N CYS A 23 -2.43 -9.71 -6.01
CA CYS A 23 -1.43 -8.77 -6.51
C CYS A 23 -0.51 -8.21 -5.42
N LEU A 24 -0.93 -8.23 -4.14
CA LEU A 24 -0.09 -7.82 -3.02
C LEU A 24 1.06 -8.79 -2.71
N ASP A 25 1.04 -10.01 -3.26
CA ASP A 25 2.13 -10.99 -3.10
C ASP A 25 3.16 -10.92 -4.24
N ILE A 26 2.94 -10.07 -5.25
CA ILE A 26 3.84 -9.94 -6.40
C ILE A 26 4.96 -8.95 -6.04
N PRO A 27 6.24 -9.37 -5.95
CA PRO A 27 7.34 -8.51 -5.51
C PRO A 27 7.81 -7.55 -6.62
N HIS A 28 6.91 -6.69 -7.07
CA HIS A 28 7.15 -5.67 -8.09
C HIS A 28 6.51 -4.36 -7.65
N ASN A 29 7.33 -3.35 -7.36
CA ASN A 29 6.91 -2.08 -6.74
C ASN A 29 5.69 -1.43 -7.41
N PHE A 30 5.64 -1.43 -8.74
CA PHE A 30 4.50 -0.84 -9.47
C PHE A 30 3.24 -1.71 -9.46
N VAL A 31 3.37 -3.04 -9.34
CA VAL A 31 2.19 -3.90 -9.19
C VAL A 31 1.61 -3.68 -7.80
N LEU A 32 2.45 -3.75 -6.78
CA LEU A 32 2.10 -3.47 -5.39
C LEU A 32 1.46 -2.10 -5.22
N SER A 33 2.07 -1.03 -5.74
CA SER A 33 1.54 0.32 -5.57
C SER A 33 0.16 0.52 -6.21
N ASN A 34 -0.05 -0.04 -7.40
CA ASN A 34 -1.36 0.00 -8.05
C ASN A 34 -2.40 -0.84 -7.28
N ALA A 35 -2.02 -2.02 -6.80
CA ALA A 35 -2.90 -2.88 -6.02
C ALA A 35 -3.31 -2.19 -4.70
N ILE A 36 -2.35 -1.66 -3.94
CA ILE A 36 -2.58 -0.91 -2.70
C ILE A 36 -3.52 0.27 -2.96
N LYS A 37 -3.24 1.09 -3.99
CA LYS A 37 -4.10 2.23 -4.32
C LYS A 37 -5.53 1.79 -4.62
N LYS A 38 -5.69 0.70 -5.37
CA LYS A 38 -7.01 0.18 -5.74
C LYS A 38 -7.78 -0.38 -4.54
N ILE A 39 -7.09 -1.07 -3.64
CA ILE A 39 -7.65 -1.60 -2.38
C ILE A 39 -8.19 -0.47 -1.51
N VAL A 40 -7.43 0.61 -1.34
CA VAL A 40 -7.87 1.81 -0.61
C VAL A 40 -9.09 2.44 -1.28
N LYS A 41 -9.05 2.64 -2.61
CA LYS A 41 -10.15 3.22 -3.38
C LYS A 41 -11.44 2.41 -3.29
N LYS A 42 -11.34 1.08 -3.28
CA LYS A 42 -12.47 0.15 -3.10
C LYS A 42 -12.85 -0.07 -1.62
N LYS A 43 -12.11 0.50 -0.67
CA LYS A 43 -12.28 0.30 0.78
C LYS A 43 -12.27 -1.18 1.20
N LEU A 44 -11.47 -1.99 0.53
CA LEU A 44 -11.33 -3.41 0.86
C LEU A 44 -10.46 -3.54 2.12
N CYS A 45 -11.04 -4.01 3.21
CA CYS A 45 -10.30 -4.24 4.44
C CYS A 45 -10.72 -5.57 5.09
N ASN A 46 -9.76 -6.46 5.22
CA ASN A 46 -9.89 -7.72 5.97
C ASN A 46 -8.52 -8.10 6.55
N GLN A 47 -8.48 -9.18 7.33
CA GLN A 47 -7.26 -9.61 8.01
C GLN A 47 -6.12 -9.97 7.03
N ASP A 48 -6.46 -10.53 5.87
CA ASP A 48 -5.48 -10.91 4.85
C ASP A 48 -4.82 -9.67 4.24
N ILE A 49 -5.62 -8.68 3.83
CA ILE A 49 -5.14 -7.39 3.33
C ILE A 49 -4.22 -6.72 4.34
N VAL A 50 -4.63 -6.63 5.62
CA VAL A 50 -3.83 -6.01 6.68
C VAL A 50 -2.50 -6.76 6.86
N SER A 51 -2.52 -8.08 6.86
CA SER A 51 -1.30 -8.91 6.99
C SER A 51 -0.35 -8.73 5.81
N LYS A 52 -0.87 -8.59 4.59
CA LYS A 52 -0.05 -8.32 3.39
C LYS A 52 0.53 -6.90 3.40
N LEU A 53 -0.27 -5.90 3.77
CA LEU A 53 0.20 -4.51 3.93
C LEU A 53 1.28 -4.40 5.02
N GLU A 54 1.14 -5.13 6.12
CA GLU A 54 2.17 -5.23 7.15
C GLU A 54 3.48 -5.79 6.58
N LYS A 55 3.45 -6.89 5.81
CA LYS A 55 4.66 -7.42 5.16
C LYS A 55 5.31 -6.39 4.23
N ILE A 56 4.51 -5.74 3.38
CA ILE A 56 4.98 -4.73 2.43
C ILE A 56 5.57 -3.52 3.17
N SER A 57 5.06 -3.17 4.35
CA SER A 57 5.55 -2.02 5.13
C SER A 57 7.03 -2.06 5.45
N SER A 58 7.64 -3.25 5.49
CA SER A 58 9.09 -3.44 5.68
C SER A 58 9.95 -2.95 4.49
N LEU A 59 9.34 -2.71 3.33
CA LEU A 59 10.02 -2.33 2.10
C LEU A 59 10.29 -0.81 2.01
N THR A 60 10.98 -0.25 3.01
CA THR A 60 11.30 1.18 3.10
C THR A 60 12.64 1.56 2.46
N ALA A 61 13.44 0.58 2.05
CA ALA A 61 14.75 0.80 1.43
C ALA A 61 14.67 1.39 0.00
N LYS A 62 15.79 1.95 -0.48
CA LYS A 62 15.86 2.77 -1.72
C LYS A 62 15.49 1.98 -3.00
N GLU A 63 15.74 0.68 -3.01
CA GLU A 63 15.37 -0.25 -4.09
C GLU A 63 13.84 -0.40 -4.25
N ASN A 64 13.08 -0.10 -3.18
CA ASN A 64 11.63 -0.17 -3.14
C ASN A 64 10.95 1.17 -3.48
N LYS A 65 11.72 2.12 -4.01
CA LYS A 65 11.29 3.47 -4.36
C LYS A 65 10.22 3.47 -5.46
N LEU A 66 9.23 4.33 -5.28
CA LEU A 66 8.17 4.62 -6.24
C LEU A 66 8.40 5.99 -6.90
N MET A 67 8.46 7.05 -6.10
CA MET A 67 8.63 8.43 -6.56
C MET A 67 9.27 9.27 -5.46
N GLY A 68 10.25 10.12 -5.82
CA GLY A 68 10.91 11.00 -4.84
C GLY A 68 11.55 10.22 -3.68
N ILE A 69 11.08 10.45 -2.46
CA ILE A 69 11.54 9.73 -1.25
C ILE A 69 10.58 8.59 -0.85
N TYR A 70 9.47 8.43 -1.56
CA TYR A 70 8.43 7.46 -1.24
C TYR A 70 8.79 6.07 -1.75
N THR A 71 8.52 5.07 -0.93
CA THR A 71 8.68 3.65 -1.24
C THR A 71 7.34 2.95 -1.17
N VAL A 72 7.29 1.71 -1.66
CA VAL A 72 6.07 0.90 -1.52
C VAL A 72 5.78 0.53 -0.06
N GLY A 73 6.81 0.41 0.79
CA GLY A 73 6.61 0.24 2.23
C GLY A 73 5.93 1.44 2.87
N HIS A 74 6.37 2.66 2.54
CA HIS A 74 5.71 3.88 3.00
C HIS A 74 4.25 3.95 2.54
N LEU A 75 3.98 3.59 1.28
CA LEU A 75 2.64 3.55 0.74
C LEU A 75 1.74 2.53 1.45
N ALA A 76 2.27 1.35 1.82
CA ALA A 76 1.51 0.33 2.53
C ALA A 76 1.11 0.77 3.95
N ILE A 77 1.99 1.47 4.67
CA ILE A 77 1.66 2.04 5.97
C ILE A 77 0.59 3.12 5.83
N ALA A 78 0.73 4.02 4.86
CA ALA A 78 -0.29 5.04 4.59
C ALA A 78 -1.64 4.40 4.22
N ALA A 79 -1.65 3.30 3.47
CA ALA A 79 -2.88 2.60 3.13
C ALA A 79 -3.63 2.07 4.36
N LEU A 80 -2.93 1.56 5.37
CA LEU A 80 -3.56 1.14 6.63
C LEU A 80 -4.28 2.29 7.34
N TYR A 81 -3.74 3.51 7.27
CA TYR A 81 -4.37 4.73 7.74
C TYR A 81 -5.65 5.06 6.95
N PHE A 82 -5.57 5.07 5.61
CA PHE A 82 -6.71 5.44 4.75
C PHE A 82 -7.85 4.42 4.70
N LEU A 83 -7.59 3.15 5.00
CA LEU A 83 -8.63 2.13 5.09
C LEU A 83 -9.62 2.38 6.25
N ASP A 84 -9.20 3.14 7.27
CA ASP A 84 -10.00 3.62 8.40
C ASP A 84 -10.93 2.56 9.04
N HIS A 85 -10.42 1.33 9.17
CA HIS A 85 -11.12 0.21 9.79
C HIS A 85 -10.41 -0.17 11.10
N PRO A 86 -11.10 -0.69 12.14
CA PRO A 86 -10.46 -1.03 13.42
C PRO A 86 -9.14 -1.81 13.29
N ILE A 87 -9.14 -2.93 12.55
CA ILE A 87 -7.93 -3.75 12.36
C ILE A 87 -6.81 -3.03 11.60
N SER A 88 -7.12 -2.12 10.68
CA SER A 88 -6.11 -1.37 9.93
C SER A 88 -5.53 -0.23 10.75
N ARG A 89 -6.37 0.45 11.54
CA ARG A 89 -5.94 1.52 12.47
C ARG A 89 -5.02 0.99 13.56
N ASP A 90 -5.35 -0.16 14.13
CA ASP A 90 -4.52 -0.77 15.17
C ASP A 90 -3.15 -1.18 14.60
N LYS A 91 -3.13 -1.82 13.43
CA LYS A 91 -1.89 -2.17 12.75
C LYS A 91 -1.08 -0.94 12.32
N TYR A 92 -1.74 0.12 11.84
CA TYR A 92 -1.08 1.39 11.52
C TYR A 92 -0.34 1.95 12.74
N LYS A 93 -1.00 2.04 13.90
CA LYS A 93 -0.39 2.56 15.14
C LYS A 93 0.81 1.72 15.59
N GLU A 94 0.66 0.40 15.53
CA GLU A 94 1.72 -0.56 15.86
C GLU A 94 2.96 -0.40 14.97
N LEU A 95 2.77 -0.21 13.65
CA LEU A 95 3.89 0.00 12.74
C LEU A 95 4.49 1.39 12.93
N TYR A 96 3.65 2.42 13.02
CA TYR A 96 4.06 3.82 13.07
C TYR A 96 4.91 4.15 14.30
N ILE A 97 4.61 3.58 15.48
CA ILE A 97 5.40 3.84 16.70
C ILE A 97 6.85 3.35 16.59
N ASN A 98 7.08 2.30 15.77
CA ASN A 98 8.39 1.68 15.58
C ASN A 98 9.18 2.28 14.41
N LEU A 99 8.60 3.22 13.66
CA LEU A 99 9.28 3.91 12.57
C LEU A 99 10.35 4.87 13.08
N SER A 100 11.37 5.09 12.24
CA SER A 100 12.28 6.22 12.41
C SER A 100 11.52 7.54 12.22
N GLU A 101 12.02 8.63 12.82
CA GLU A 101 11.43 9.97 12.63
C GLU A 101 11.38 10.37 11.15
N TRP A 102 12.40 9.98 10.38
CA TRP A 102 12.43 10.21 8.93
C TRP A 102 11.28 9.51 8.20
N ASP A 103 11.03 8.24 8.53
CA ASP A 103 9.94 7.49 7.90
C ASP A 103 8.57 8.03 8.35
N LYS A 104 8.43 8.43 9.62
CA LYS A 104 7.20 9.07 10.13
C LYS A 104 6.86 10.34 9.35
N GLU A 105 7.83 11.23 9.12
CA GLU A 105 7.63 12.44 8.31
C GLU A 105 7.15 12.11 6.90
N ILE A 106 7.65 11.02 6.31
CA ILE A 106 7.22 10.55 4.99
C ILE A 106 5.76 10.10 5.03
N ILE A 107 5.39 9.28 6.02
CA ILE A 107 4.02 8.80 6.19
C ILE A 107 3.05 9.97 6.41
N GLU A 108 3.42 10.95 7.24
CA GLU A 108 2.63 12.15 7.48
C GLU A 108 2.38 12.93 6.18
N LYS A 109 3.41 13.14 5.36
CA LYS A 109 3.27 13.77 4.03
C LYS A 109 2.34 13.00 3.11
N LEU A 110 2.39 11.66 3.12
CA LEU A 110 1.47 10.83 2.34
C LEU A 110 0.03 10.91 2.86
N THR A 111 -0.18 10.84 4.18
CA THR A 111 -1.52 10.89 4.78
C THR A 111 -2.19 12.27 4.67
N THR A 112 -1.40 13.35 4.55
CA THR A 112 -1.92 14.72 4.37
C THR A 112 -2.14 15.10 2.90
N GLY A 113 -1.37 14.54 1.97
CA GLY A 113 -1.47 14.84 0.54
C GLY A 113 -2.44 13.96 -0.27
N ASP A 114 -2.96 12.88 0.34
CA ASP A 114 -3.84 11.87 -0.26
C ASP A 114 -3.40 11.34 -1.65
N PRO A 115 -2.34 10.50 -1.72
CA PRO A 115 -1.84 9.90 -2.97
C PRO A 115 -2.80 8.88 -3.59
N PHE A 116 -3.97 8.67 -2.98
CA PHE A 116 -4.98 7.69 -3.38
C PHE A 116 -6.16 8.34 -4.14
N LEU A 117 -6.22 9.67 -4.22
CA LEU A 117 -7.28 10.44 -4.89
C LEU A 117 -6.97 10.88 -6.34
N ASP A 118 -5.94 10.32 -6.97
CA ASP A 118 -5.74 10.46 -8.44
C ASP A 118 -6.90 9.80 -9.24
#